data_AF-A0AAV5IGU6-F1
#
_entry.id   AF-A0AAV5IGU6-F1
#
_cell.length_a   1.000
_cell.length_b   1.000
_cell.length_c   1.000
_cell.angle_alpha   90.00
_cell.angle_beta   90.00
_cell.angle_gamma   90.00
#
_symmetry.space_group_name_H-M   'P 1'
#
loop_
_entity.id
_entity.type
_entity.pdbx_description
1 polymer ?
#
loop_
_entity_poly.entity_id
_entity_poly.type
_entity_poly.pdbx_seq_one_letter_code
_entity_poly.pdbx_strand_id
1 'polypeptide(L)'
;MAALLSFRPTCLHQSTPKMTIQPFAVLKDAQKMRVPYELKEGQSRLFHKLPSGLDMEVIVQRAPKEKDPDEQNQPLVFVHGSYHAAWCWAEHWLPFFSVSGFDCYAISLLGQVMITYLIL
;
A
#
# COMPACT_ATOMS: atom_id res chain seq x y z
N MET A 1 -30.82 39.96 -51.38
CA MET A 1 -30.11 40.59 -50.24
C MET A 1 -30.56 39.87 -48.98
N ALA A 2 -29.89 38.76 -48.61
CA ALA A 2 -30.17 38.00 -47.39
C ALA A 2 -28.87 37.92 -46.61
N ALA A 3 -28.83 38.56 -45.43
CA ALA A 3 -27.66 38.61 -44.56
C ALA A 3 -27.61 37.35 -43.71
N LEU A 4 -26.57 36.53 -43.90
CA LEU A 4 -26.24 35.39 -43.06
C LEU A 4 -25.69 35.90 -41.73
N LEU A 5 -26.40 35.65 -40.63
CA LEU A 5 -25.92 35.91 -39.27
C LEU A 5 -24.91 34.81 -38.88
N SER A 6 -23.63 35.17 -38.89
CA SER A 6 -22.54 34.35 -38.36
C SER A 6 -22.58 34.40 -36.82
N PHE A 7 -22.98 33.31 -36.19
CA PHE A 7 -22.80 33.11 -34.76
C PHE A 7 -21.32 32.81 -34.47
N ARG A 8 -20.64 33.72 -33.77
CA ARG A 8 -19.33 33.46 -33.15
C ARG A 8 -19.56 32.90 -31.74
N PRO A 9 -19.15 31.67 -31.42
CA PRO A 9 -19.12 31.21 -30.04
C PRO A 9 -17.87 31.79 -29.36
N THR A 10 -18.07 32.68 -28.39
CA THR A 10 -17.04 33.03 -27.42
C THR A 10 -16.73 31.80 -26.58
N CYS A 11 -15.54 31.23 -26.80
CA CYS A 11 -14.99 30.16 -25.98
C CYS A 11 -14.66 30.73 -24.60
N LEU A 12 -15.54 30.54 -23.62
CA LEU A 12 -15.23 30.85 -22.22
C LEU A 12 -14.22 29.79 -21.73
N HIS A 13 -12.96 30.21 -21.65
CA HIS A 13 -11.87 29.44 -21.06
C HIS A 13 -12.10 29.37 -19.55
N GLN A 14 -12.75 28.31 -19.09
CA GLN A 14 -13.01 28.09 -17.67
C GLN A 14 -11.76 27.45 -17.05
N SER A 15 -10.89 28.28 -16.48
CA SER A 15 -9.77 27.83 -15.66
C SER A 15 -10.31 27.13 -14.41
N THR A 16 -10.19 25.81 -14.35
CA THR A 16 -10.50 25.06 -13.13
C THR A 16 -9.41 25.35 -12.09
N PRO A 17 -9.77 25.80 -10.87
CA PRO A 17 -8.78 25.95 -9.81
C PRO A 17 -8.33 24.54 -9.40
N LYS A 18 -7.04 24.25 -9.59
CA LYS A 18 -6.39 23.04 -9.09
C LYS A 18 -6.38 23.08 -7.56
N MET A 19 -7.46 22.59 -6.94
CA MET A 19 -7.50 22.36 -5.50
C MET A 19 -6.45 21.29 -5.15
N THR A 20 -5.34 21.75 -4.58
CA THR A 20 -4.38 20.86 -3.95
C THR A 20 -4.95 20.53 -2.56
N ILE A 21 -5.77 19.48 -2.50
CA ILE A 21 -6.22 18.91 -1.24
C ILE A 21 -4.99 18.22 -0.64
N GLN A 22 -4.31 18.90 0.29
CA GLN A 22 -3.39 18.25 1.20
C GLN A 22 -4.23 17.27 2.03
N PRO A 23 -4.06 15.94 1.91
CA PRO A 23 -4.80 15.01 2.73
C PRO A 23 -4.49 15.32 4.20
N PHE A 24 -5.51 15.55 5.01
CA PHE A 24 -5.36 15.88 6.43
C PHE A 24 -4.66 14.77 7.25
N ALA A 25 -4.49 13.59 6.65
CA ALA A 25 -3.87 12.42 7.24
C ALA A 25 -2.35 12.31 6.96
N VAL A 26 -1.64 13.42 6.68
CA VAL A 26 -0.17 13.40 6.74
C VAL A 26 0.24 13.30 8.20
N LEU A 27 0.24 12.07 8.72
CA LEU A 27 0.91 11.75 9.97
C LEU A 27 2.38 12.02 9.75
N LYS A 28 2.89 13.09 10.38
CA LYS A 28 4.30 13.48 10.33
C LYS A 28 5.24 12.38 10.84
N ASP A 29 4.69 11.38 11.52
CA ASP A 29 5.43 10.33 12.20
C ASP A 29 4.69 8.98 12.14
N ALA A 30 4.46 8.47 10.92
CA ALA A 30 3.82 7.15 10.70
C ALA A 30 4.59 5.98 11.35
N GLN A 31 5.87 6.20 11.70
CA GLN A 31 6.69 5.26 12.46
C GLN A 31 6.17 5.01 13.89
N LYS A 32 5.48 5.98 14.49
CA LYS A 32 5.00 5.91 15.88
C LYS A 32 3.80 4.97 16.05
N MET A 33 3.07 4.68 14.98
CA MET A 33 1.90 3.80 14.97
C MET A 33 2.30 2.33 14.74
N ARG A 34 3.48 1.89 15.16
CA ARG A 34 3.95 0.52 14.94
C ARG A 34 3.88 -0.25 16.24
N VAL A 35 3.16 -1.37 16.24
CA VAL A 35 3.32 -2.36 17.31
C VAL A 35 4.74 -2.91 17.13
N PRO A 36 5.58 -2.92 18.18
CA PRO A 36 6.84 -3.61 18.13
C PRO A 36 6.54 -5.12 18.05
N TYR A 37 6.75 -5.71 16.88
CA TYR A 37 6.76 -7.15 16.68
C TYR A 37 8.07 -7.51 15.97
N GLU A 38 8.69 -8.59 16.43
CA GLU A 38 9.93 -9.12 15.86
C GLU A 38 9.63 -9.89 14.58
N LEU A 39 10.49 -9.72 13.58
CA LEU A 39 10.38 -10.46 12.32
C LEU A 39 11.06 -11.81 12.47
N LYS A 40 10.50 -12.84 11.82
CA LYS A 40 11.14 -14.15 11.75
C LYS A 40 12.33 -14.14 10.79
N GLU A 41 13.20 -15.13 10.94
CA GLU A 41 14.30 -15.36 10.01
C GLU A 41 13.79 -15.45 8.56
N GLY A 42 14.50 -14.80 7.64
CA GLY A 42 14.10 -14.71 6.22
C GLY A 42 13.00 -13.69 5.92
N GLN A 43 12.44 -13.02 6.94
CA GLN A 43 11.48 -11.92 6.74
C GLN A 43 12.19 -10.57 6.67
N SER A 44 11.69 -9.71 5.80
CA SER A 44 12.16 -8.33 5.65
C SER A 44 10.99 -7.37 5.74
N ARG A 45 11.17 -6.24 6.41
CA ARG A 45 10.17 -5.17 6.47
C ARG A 45 10.62 -4.02 5.58
N LEU A 46 9.78 -3.67 4.62
CA LEU A 46 9.99 -2.62 3.63
C LEU A 46 8.92 -1.54 3.80
N PHE A 47 9.21 -0.36 3.26
CA PHE A 47 8.26 0.74 3.15
C PHE A 47 8.19 1.20 1.70
N HIS A 48 6.99 1.09 1.11
CA HIS A 48 6.72 1.54 -0.25
C HIS A 48 6.09 2.92 -0.22
N LYS A 49 6.73 3.88 -0.91
CA LYS A 49 6.25 5.26 -0.98
C LYS A 49 5.10 5.36 -1.99
N LEU A 50 3.91 5.68 -1.53
CA LEU A 50 2.72 5.85 -2.36
C LEU A 50 2.76 7.19 -3.13
N PRO A 51 1.99 7.34 -4.22
CA PRO A 51 1.87 8.61 -4.96
C PRO A 51 1.39 9.79 -4.08
N SER A 52 0.67 9.51 -2.99
CA SER A 52 0.27 10.51 -2.00
C SER A 52 1.42 11.03 -1.14
N GLY A 53 2.59 10.40 -1.23
CA GLY A 53 3.77 10.69 -0.42
C GLY A 53 3.84 9.89 0.89
N LEU A 54 2.78 9.17 1.27
CA LEU A 54 2.72 8.31 2.46
C LEU A 54 3.51 7.01 2.25
N ASP A 55 4.08 6.48 3.33
CA ASP A 55 4.79 5.20 3.33
C ASP A 55 3.85 4.06 3.73
N MET A 56 3.79 3.00 2.91
CA MET A 56 3.05 1.77 3.19
C MET A 56 4.03 0.68 3.64
N GLU A 57 3.79 0.08 4.81
CA GLU A 57 4.57 -1.06 5.29
C GLU A 57 4.27 -2.32 4.48
N VAL A 58 5.32 -3.08 4.17
CA VAL A 58 5.22 -4.41 3.58
C VAL A 58 6.18 -5.35 4.32
N ILE A 59 5.68 -6.47 4.83
CA ILE A 59 6.51 -7.59 5.28
C ILE A 59 6.65 -8.57 4.12
N VAL A 60 7.88 -8.94 3.81
CA VAL A 60 8.21 -9.83 2.70
C VAL A 60 8.84 -11.09 3.25
N GLN A 61 8.41 -12.24 2.75
CA GLN A 61 9.13 -13.51 2.88
C GLN A 61 9.25 -14.16 1.51
N ARG A 62 10.49 -14.30 1.04
CA ARG A 62 10.76 -14.93 -0.26
C ARG A 62 10.78 -16.44 -0.12
N ALA A 63 10.35 -17.13 -1.17
CA ALA A 63 10.55 -18.56 -1.27
C ALA A 63 12.06 -18.89 -1.36
N PRO A 64 12.50 -20.06 -0.88
CA PRO A 64 13.85 -20.55 -1.13
C PRO A 64 14.13 -20.62 -2.63
N LYS A 65 15.32 -20.18 -3.06
CA LYS A 65 15.72 -20.14 -4.49
C LYS A 65 16.16 -21.52 -5.05
N GLU A 66 15.56 -22.59 -4.56
CA GLU A 66 15.93 -23.96 -4.94
C GLU A 66 15.22 -24.45 -6.19
N LYS A 67 14.13 -23.78 -6.61
CA LYS A 67 13.41 -24.09 -7.85
C LYS A 67 13.99 -23.34 -9.05
N ASP A 68 13.84 -23.96 -10.22
CA ASP A 68 14.12 -23.30 -11.50
C ASP A 68 13.32 -21.99 -11.59
N PRO A 69 13.91 -20.86 -12.01
CA PRO A 69 13.17 -19.61 -12.22
C PRO A 69 11.92 -19.76 -13.11
N ASP A 70 11.88 -20.72 -14.04
CA ASP A 70 10.67 -21.00 -14.84
C ASP A 70 9.56 -21.75 -14.05
N GLU A 71 9.88 -22.30 -12.88
CA GLU A 71 8.93 -23.00 -11.99
C GLU A 71 8.53 -22.17 -10.75
N GLN A 72 8.86 -20.87 -10.73
CA GLN A 72 8.52 -20.01 -9.59
C GLN A 72 7.02 -19.73 -9.53
N ASN A 73 6.40 -20.01 -8.37
CA ASN A 73 4.98 -19.75 -8.16
C ASN A 73 4.67 -18.25 -8.25
N GLN A 74 3.43 -17.92 -8.65
CA GLN A 74 2.94 -16.54 -8.61
C GLN A 74 3.00 -15.99 -7.18
N PRO A 75 3.43 -14.73 -6.97
CA PRO A 75 3.55 -14.15 -5.64
C PRO A 75 2.19 -14.01 -4.96
N LEU A 76 2.15 -14.22 -3.64
CA LEU A 76 0.97 -14.08 -2.81
C LEU A 76 1.00 -12.75 -2.05
N VAL A 77 -0.11 -12.01 -2.12
CA VAL A 77 -0.30 -10.77 -1.37
C VAL A 77 -1.36 -10.97 -0.30
N PHE A 78 -0.99 -10.72 0.95
CA PHE A 78 -1.84 -10.84 2.13
C PHE A 78 -2.34 -9.45 2.54
N VAL A 79 -3.67 -9.34 2.60
CA VAL A 79 -4.38 -8.12 3.02
C VAL A 79 -5.05 -8.40 4.35
N HIS A 80 -4.78 -7.57 5.35
CA HIS A 80 -5.41 -7.71 6.67
C HIS A 80 -6.81 -7.07 6.70
N GLY A 81 -7.59 -7.44 7.72
CA GLY A 81 -8.85 -6.78 8.06
C GLY A 81 -8.67 -5.69 9.13
N SER A 82 -9.78 -5.16 9.65
CA SER A 82 -9.77 -4.14 10.72
C SER A 82 -8.99 -4.59 11.97
N TYR A 83 -8.40 -3.63 12.68
CA TYR A 83 -7.65 -3.84 13.94
C TYR A 83 -6.37 -4.69 13.82
N HIS A 84 -5.92 -4.96 12.59
CA HIS A 84 -4.68 -5.69 12.31
C HIS A 84 -3.78 -4.87 11.39
N ALA A 85 -2.58 -5.38 11.14
CA ALA A 85 -1.67 -4.91 10.09
C ALA A 85 -0.95 -6.13 9.48
N ALA A 86 0.08 -5.91 8.65
CA ALA A 86 0.85 -7.00 8.03
C ALA A 86 1.35 -8.06 9.02
N TRP A 87 1.62 -7.68 10.28
CA TRP A 87 2.13 -8.55 11.34
C TRP A 87 1.26 -9.77 11.63
N CYS A 88 -0.05 -9.71 11.40
CA CYS A 88 -0.94 -10.83 11.71
C CYS A 88 -0.69 -12.07 10.83
N TRP A 89 -0.05 -11.87 9.67
CA TRP A 89 0.33 -12.93 8.75
C TRP A 89 1.77 -13.42 8.99
N ALA A 90 2.63 -12.58 9.57
CA ALA A 90 4.06 -12.81 9.68
C ALA A 90 4.41 -14.06 10.49
N GLU A 91 3.62 -14.37 11.52
CA GLU A 91 3.97 -15.44 12.46
C GLU A 91 3.90 -16.83 11.81
N HIS A 92 2.84 -17.12 11.05
CA HIS A 92 2.56 -18.49 10.56
C HIS A 92 2.38 -18.57 9.05
N TRP A 93 1.72 -17.58 8.45
CA TRP A 93 1.25 -17.69 7.07
C TRP A 93 2.35 -17.40 6.06
N LEU A 94 3.16 -16.36 6.28
CA LEU A 94 4.29 -16.07 5.38
C LEU A 94 5.32 -17.22 5.37
N PRO A 95 5.73 -17.80 6.51
CA PRO A 95 6.61 -18.96 6.50
C PRO A 95 5.99 -20.18 5.82
N PHE A 96 4.72 -20.48 6.10
CA PHE A 96 4.03 -21.65 5.55
C PHE A 96 3.99 -21.65 4.01
N PHE A 97 3.57 -20.52 3.42
CA PHE A 97 3.47 -20.42 1.96
C PHE A 97 4.84 -20.24 1.29
N SER A 98 5.80 -19.56 1.92
CA SER A 98 7.14 -19.41 1.35
C SER A 98 7.90 -20.72 1.25
N VAL A 99 7.81 -21.61 2.25
CA VAL A 99 8.36 -22.97 2.17
C VAL A 99 7.68 -23.79 1.06
N SER A 100 6.41 -23.49 0.76
CA SER A 100 5.68 -24.10 -0.37
C SER A 100 6.05 -23.51 -1.74
N GLY A 101 7.03 -22.61 -1.79
CA GLY A 101 7.56 -22.02 -3.03
C GLY A 101 6.91 -20.71 -3.46
N PHE A 102 6.12 -20.04 -2.60
CA PHE A 102 5.46 -18.77 -2.92
C PHE A 102 6.21 -17.57 -2.33
N ASP A 103 6.53 -16.58 -3.15
CA ASP A 103 6.96 -15.28 -2.63
C ASP A 103 5.77 -14.60 -1.94
N CYS A 104 5.91 -14.25 -0.67
CA CYS A 104 4.82 -13.75 0.15
C CYS A 104 5.04 -12.28 0.55
N TYR A 105 3.98 -11.47 0.43
CA TYR A 105 3.98 -10.05 0.74
C TYR A 105 2.76 -9.70 1.59
N ALA A 106 2.94 -9.27 2.83
CA ALA A 106 1.86 -8.75 3.67
C ALA A 106 1.93 -7.23 3.73
N ILE A 107 0.84 -6.54 3.35
CA ILE A 107 0.78 -5.07 3.35
C ILE A 107 0.05 -4.56 4.59
N SER A 108 0.41 -3.38 5.08
CA SER A 108 -0.35 -2.66 6.11
C SER A 108 -1.12 -1.49 5.49
N LEU A 109 -2.45 -1.57 5.48
CA LEU A 109 -3.34 -0.55 4.92
C LEU A 109 -3.42 0.68 5.84
N LEU A 110 -3.06 1.83 5.28
CA LEU A 110 -3.10 3.11 5.98
C LEU A 110 -4.53 3.45 6.42
N GLY A 111 -4.69 3.81 7.70
CA GLY A 111 -5.99 4.16 8.30
C GLY A 111 -6.77 3.02 8.95
N GLN A 112 -6.48 1.75 8.61
CA GLN A 112 -7.01 0.58 9.35
C GLN A 112 -6.10 0.17 10.52
N VAL A 113 -4.83 0.54 10.41
CA VAL A 113 -3.83 0.36 11.46
C VAL A 113 -4.03 1.43 12.53
N MET A 114 -5.02 1.24 13.40
CA MET A 114 -5.15 2.03 14.62
C MET A 114 -4.21 1.43 15.68
N ILE A 115 -2.94 1.83 15.65
CA ILE A 115 -1.98 1.53 16.71
C ILE A 115 -1.63 2.84 17.41
N THR A 116 -2.56 3.34 18.22
CA THR A 116 -2.23 4.30 19.28
C THR A 116 -2.68 3.67 20.58
N TYR A 117 -1.72 3.07 21.31
CA TYR A 117 -1.75 2.82 22.76
C TYR A 117 -3.12 2.54 23.42
N LEU A 118 -3.90 1.58 22.91
CA LEU A 118 -5.10 1.14 23.63
C LEU A 118 -5.50 -0.30 23.29
N ILE A 119 -4.59 -1.25 23.51
CA ILE A 119 -4.97 -2.62 23.91
C ILE A 119 -3.89 -3.13 24.86
N LEU A 120 -3.84 -2.55 26.06
CA LEU A 120 -3.48 -3.15 27.35
C LEU A 120 -3.94 -2.18 28.45
#